data_AF-A0A840ZIV3-F1
#
_entry.id   AF-A0A840ZIV3-F1
#
_cell.length_a   1.000
_cell.length_b   1.000
_cell.length_c   1.000
_cell.angle_alpha   90.00
_cell.angle_beta   90.00
_cell.angle_gamma   90.00
#
_symmetry.space_group_name_H-M   'P 1'
#
loop_
_entity.id
_entity.type
_entity.pdbx_description
1 polymer ?
#
loop_
_entity_poly.entity_id
_entity_poly.type
_entity_poly.pdbx_seq_one_letter_code
_entity_poly.pdbx_strand_id
1 'polypeptide(L)'
;MGLSEAQAEARLAELRRRRDVIEREIADLVLYLELGRRLAGQGADAASEEPEDAPAPRRPAAEPSRAASPAVPPAPWAPVPPSPPPSPPRTEAEAGGLSETVQARRYGRALIEAALAALEEAGRPLHAGEIWARLSDQGFALPGADPVAALNTRLWKRSAPGGPLRRLGDAVYAPAEAEEG
;
A
#
# COMPACT_ATOMS: atom_id res chain seq x y z
N MET A 1 3.96 37.05 6.93
CA MET A 1 2.91 37.58 7.84
C MET A 1 2.19 36.40 8.44
N GLY A 2 2.26 36.23 9.76
CA GLY A 2 1.56 35.14 10.46
C GLY A 2 0.05 35.38 10.44
N LEU A 3 -0.74 34.30 10.48
CA LEU A 3 -2.19 34.38 10.71
C LEU A 3 -2.44 35.07 12.05
N SER A 4 -3.41 35.98 12.11
CA SER A 4 -3.88 36.48 13.41
C SER A 4 -4.55 35.36 14.20
N GLU A 5 -4.61 35.49 15.52
CA GLU A 5 -5.23 34.50 16.41
C GLU A 5 -6.68 34.19 15.99
N ALA A 6 -7.47 35.22 15.70
CA ALA A 6 -8.84 35.06 15.20
C ALA A 6 -8.91 34.31 13.85
N GLN A 7 -7.93 34.52 12.95
CA GLN A 7 -7.87 33.78 11.69
C GLN A 7 -7.46 32.32 11.91
N ALA A 8 -6.57 32.06 12.87
CA ALA A 8 -6.18 30.71 13.25
C ALA A 8 -7.37 29.94 13.87
N GLU A 9 -8.13 30.58 14.76
CA GLU A 9 -9.35 30.00 15.35
C GLU A 9 -10.42 29.71 14.30
N ALA A 10 -10.68 30.64 13.38
CA ALA A 10 -11.64 30.43 12.30
C ALA A 10 -11.23 29.26 11.41
N ARG A 11 -9.94 29.15 11.08
CA ARG A 11 -9.41 28.04 10.29
C ARG A 11 -9.48 26.71 11.04
N LEU A 12 -9.23 26.71 12.35
CA LEU A 12 -9.37 25.52 13.19
C LEU A 12 -10.84 25.06 13.29
N ALA A 13 -11.78 25.99 13.44
CA ALA A 13 -13.21 25.68 13.45
C ALA A 13 -13.67 25.09 12.12
N GLU A 14 -13.17 25.62 10.99
CA GLU A 14 -13.46 25.08 9.66
C GLU A 14 -12.90 23.67 9.47
N LEU A 15 -11.65 23.45 9.89
CA LEU A 15 -11.05 22.11 9.83
C LEU A 15 -11.81 21.09 10.68
N ARG A 16 -12.30 21.49 11.85
CA ARG A 16 -13.14 20.63 12.71
C ARG A 16 -14.46 20.28 12.03
N ARG A 17 -15.15 21.25 11.44
CA ARG A 17 -16.38 20.98 10.66
C ARG A 17 -16.12 20.03 9.51
N ARG A 18 -15.03 20.25 8.76
CA ARG A 18 -14.66 19.38 7.64
C ARG A 18 -14.36 17.95 8.10
N ARG A 19 -13.65 17.79 9.21
CA ARG A 19 -13.41 16.47 9.82
C ARG A 19 -14.74 15.80 10.15
N ASP A 20 -15.66 16.50 10.81
CA ASP A 20 -16.94 15.92 11.22
C ASP A 20 -17.82 15.49 10.02
N VAL A 21 -17.72 16.17 8.87
CA VAL A 21 -18.34 15.73 7.61
C VAL A 21 -17.72 14.44 7.11
N ILE A 22 -16.39 14.37 7.04
CA ILE A 22 -15.66 13.19 6.58
C ILE A 22 -15.97 11.98 7.47
N GLU A 23 -16.00 12.15 8.79
CA GLU A 23 -16.32 11.07 9.74
C GLU A 23 -17.73 10.49 9.51
N ARG A 24 -18.70 11.33 9.15
CA ARG A 24 -20.05 10.85 8.79
C ARG A 24 -20.04 10.06 7.49
N GLU A 25 -19.35 10.55 6.46
CA GLU A 25 -19.23 9.84 5.19
C GLU A 25 -18.54 8.48 5.36
N ILE A 26 -17.50 8.41 6.21
CA ILE A 26 -16.83 7.14 6.56
C ILE A 26 -17.82 6.19 7.23
N ALA A 27 -18.58 6.66 8.23
CA ALA A 27 -19.55 5.85 8.95
C ALA A 27 -20.62 5.28 7.99
N ASP A 28 -21.13 6.09 7.07
CA ASP A 28 -22.12 5.67 6.07
C ASP A 28 -21.55 4.60 5.13
N LEU A 29 -20.32 4.77 4.65
CA LEU A 29 -19.66 3.79 3.79
C LEU A 29 -19.34 2.49 4.51
N VAL A 30 -18.92 2.55 5.78
CA VAL A 30 -18.71 1.36 6.61
C VAL A 30 -20.03 0.58 6.74
N LEU A 31 -21.12 1.25 7.07
CA LEU A 31 -22.44 0.63 7.16
C LEU A 31 -22.85 -0.04 5.84
N TYR A 32 -22.64 0.64 4.70
CA TYR A 32 -22.94 0.10 3.38
C TYR A 32 -22.13 -1.18 3.10
N LEU A 33 -20.83 -1.19 3.41
CA LEU A 33 -19.97 -2.35 3.22
C LEU A 33 -20.32 -3.51 4.14
N GLU A 34 -20.70 -3.24 5.40
CA GLU A 34 -21.17 -4.27 6.32
C GLU A 34 -22.47 -4.93 5.84
N LEU A 35 -23.40 -4.13 5.31
CA LEU A 35 -24.62 -4.65 4.69
C LEU A 35 -24.29 -5.56 3.50
N GLY A 36 -23.37 -5.13 2.62
CA GLY A 36 -22.90 -5.94 1.50
C GLY A 36 -22.30 -7.29 1.93
N ARG A 37 -21.49 -7.28 3.01
CA ARG A 37 -20.93 -8.52 3.57
C ARG A 37 -22.00 -9.44 4.16
N ARG A 38 -23.01 -8.91 4.86
CA ARG A 38 -24.11 -9.70 5.40
C ARG A 38 -24.94 -10.35 4.29
N LEU A 39 -25.27 -9.59 3.24
CA LEU A 39 -26.02 -10.11 2.09
C LEU A 39 -25.21 -11.18 1.33
N ALA A 40 -23.90 -10.99 1.15
CA ALA A 40 -23.04 -11.99 0.53
C ALA A 40 -22.88 -13.26 1.40
N GLY A 41 -22.76 -13.11 2.71
CA GLY A 41 -22.63 -14.23 3.65
C GLY A 41 -23.92 -15.06 3.80
N GLN A 42 -25.09 -14.41 3.76
CA GLN A 42 -26.39 -15.10 3.78
C GLN A 42 -26.66 -15.92 2.50
N GLY A 43 -25.99 -15.61 1.38
CA GLY A 43 -26.06 -16.41 0.16
C GLY A 43 -25.13 -17.63 0.14
N ALA A 44 -24.10 -17.67 1.00
CA ALA A 44 -23.13 -18.76 1.06
C ALA A 44 -23.55 -19.90 1.99
N ASP A 45 -24.26 -19.61 3.08
CA ASP A 45 -24.79 -20.64 4.00
C ASP A 45 -25.91 -21.49 3.39
N ALA A 46 -26.59 -21.01 2.34
CA ALA A 46 -27.63 -21.78 1.64
C ALA A 46 -27.08 -22.79 0.61
N ALA A 47 -25.75 -22.82 0.36
CA ALA A 47 -25.13 -23.66 -0.67
C ALA A 47 -24.27 -24.80 -0.09
N SER A 48 -24.36 -25.08 1.21
CA SER A 48 -23.56 -26.13 1.87
C SER A 48 -24.39 -26.96 2.84
N GLU A 49 -25.52 -27.48 2.37
CA GLU A 49 -26.15 -28.67 2.97
C GLU A 49 -26.66 -29.60 1.86
N GLU A 50 -25.84 -30.57 1.44
CA GLU A 50 -26.30 -31.95 1.24
C GLU A 50 -25.14 -32.96 1.42
N PRO A 51 -25.33 -34.09 2.16
CA PRO A 51 -24.28 -35.02 2.59
C PRO A 51 -24.27 -36.37 1.83
N GLU A 52 -23.20 -37.15 2.04
CA GLU A 52 -23.04 -38.62 1.81
C GLU A 52 -23.14 -39.12 0.34
N ASP A 53 -22.56 -40.24 -0.12
CA ASP A 53 -21.57 -41.23 0.30
C ASP A 53 -21.51 -42.18 -0.92
N ALA A 54 -20.33 -42.45 -1.50
CA ALA A 54 -20.03 -43.67 -2.28
C ALA A 54 -18.65 -43.64 -2.97
N PRO A 55 -17.95 -44.79 -3.10
CA PRO A 55 -16.53 -44.88 -3.43
C PRO A 55 -16.23 -45.06 -4.94
N ALA A 56 -15.00 -44.68 -5.32
CA ALA A 56 -14.43 -44.83 -6.66
C ALA A 56 -14.08 -46.29 -7.05
N PRO A 57 -14.00 -46.59 -8.37
CA PRO A 57 -13.09 -47.60 -8.87
C PRO A 57 -11.90 -47.01 -9.65
N ARG A 58 -10.78 -47.73 -9.56
CA ARG A 58 -9.44 -47.37 -10.03
C ARG A 58 -9.15 -47.84 -11.48
N ARG A 59 -8.22 -47.09 -12.13
CA ARG A 59 -7.15 -47.50 -13.10
C ARG A 59 -7.51 -47.75 -14.58
N PRO A 60 -6.52 -47.73 -15.52
CA PRO A 60 -5.07 -47.46 -15.40
C PRO A 60 -4.48 -46.39 -16.36
N ALA A 61 -3.20 -46.07 -16.14
CA ALA A 61 -2.34 -45.21 -16.94
C ALA A 61 -1.93 -45.81 -18.29
N ALA A 62 -1.83 -44.97 -19.32
CA ALA A 62 -1.01 -45.16 -20.52
C ALA A 62 -0.74 -43.81 -21.22
N GLU A 63 0.48 -43.29 -21.08
CA GLU A 63 1.15 -42.44 -22.08
C GLU A 63 1.96 -43.34 -23.04
N PRO A 64 2.58 -42.87 -24.13
CA PRO A 64 2.40 -41.62 -24.90
C PRO A 64 2.21 -41.90 -26.42
N SER A 65 1.43 -41.10 -27.15
CA SER A 65 1.46 -41.12 -28.63
C SER A 65 1.85 -39.77 -29.19
N ARG A 66 3.09 -39.74 -29.65
CA ARG A 66 3.77 -38.71 -30.41
C ARG A 66 3.14 -38.63 -31.80
N ALA A 67 2.29 -37.65 -32.04
CA ALA A 67 1.84 -37.29 -33.39
C ALA A 67 2.46 -35.93 -33.76
N ALA A 68 3.35 -35.96 -34.74
CA ALA A 68 4.02 -34.81 -35.30
C ALA A 68 3.00 -33.90 -35.99
N SER A 69 2.86 -32.66 -35.50
CA SER A 69 2.26 -31.58 -36.28
C SER A 69 3.30 -30.98 -37.23
N PRO A 70 2.99 -30.80 -38.53
CA PRO A 70 3.91 -30.17 -39.47
C PRO A 70 4.13 -28.70 -39.12
N ALA A 71 5.40 -28.29 -39.23
CA ALA A 71 5.87 -26.93 -39.00
C ALA A 71 5.14 -25.92 -39.90
N VAL A 72 4.45 -24.97 -39.28
CA VAL A 72 3.97 -23.75 -39.93
C VAL A 72 5.18 -22.81 -40.10
N PRO A 73 5.46 -22.28 -41.29
CA PRO A 73 6.54 -21.29 -41.47
C PRO A 73 6.20 -20.00 -40.71
N PRO A 74 7.19 -19.30 -40.11
CA PRO A 74 6.93 -18.02 -39.45
C PRO A 74 6.49 -16.99 -40.49
N ALA A 75 5.31 -16.42 -40.28
CA ALA A 75 4.81 -15.30 -41.07
C ALA A 75 5.77 -14.10 -40.93
N PRO A 76 6.05 -13.37 -42.03
CA PRO A 76 6.82 -12.13 -41.97
C PRO A 76 6.07 -11.09 -41.14
N TRP A 77 6.85 -10.37 -40.33
CA TRP A 77 6.43 -9.34 -39.38
C TRP A 77 5.22 -8.52 -39.81
N ALA A 78 4.15 -8.59 -39.01
CA ALA A 78 3.09 -7.61 -39.07
C ALA A 78 3.65 -6.21 -38.72
N PRO A 79 3.26 -5.14 -39.41
CA PRO A 79 3.68 -3.79 -39.09
C PRO A 79 3.21 -3.42 -37.68
N VAL A 80 4.13 -2.88 -36.89
CA VAL A 80 3.90 -2.29 -35.56
C VAL A 80 2.79 -1.23 -35.70
N PRO A 81 1.73 -1.24 -34.86
CA PRO A 81 0.76 -0.15 -34.87
C PRO A 81 1.46 1.16 -34.49
N PRO A 82 1.12 2.30 -35.13
CA PRO A 82 1.74 3.58 -34.79
C PRO A 82 1.48 3.92 -33.31
N SER A 83 2.53 4.37 -32.63
CA SER A 83 2.45 4.89 -31.26
C SER A 83 1.30 5.90 -31.14
N PRO A 84 0.51 5.86 -30.04
CA PRO A 84 -0.47 6.91 -29.79
C PRO A 84 0.24 8.27 -29.69
N PRO A 85 -0.37 9.36 -30.19
CA PRO A 85 0.21 10.69 -30.08
C PRO A 85 0.43 11.05 -28.60
N PRO A 86 1.44 11.89 -28.28
CA PRO A 86 1.62 12.39 -26.93
C PRO A 86 0.33 13.09 -26.49
N SER A 87 -0.21 12.68 -25.34
CA SER A 87 -1.36 13.34 -24.73
C SER A 87 -1.06 14.84 -24.58
N PRO A 88 -2.04 15.73 -24.86
CA PRO A 88 -1.83 17.16 -24.67
C PRO A 88 -1.43 17.44 -23.22
N PRO A 89 -0.61 18.48 -22.95
CA PRO A 89 -0.29 18.87 -21.59
C PRO A 89 -1.61 19.12 -20.86
N ARG A 90 -1.84 18.31 -19.82
CA ARG A 90 -3.02 18.42 -18.98
C ARG A 90 -3.00 19.83 -18.40
N THR A 91 -3.94 20.64 -18.87
CA THR A 91 -4.16 22.03 -18.48
C THR A 91 -4.08 22.17 -16.98
N GLU A 92 -3.31 23.16 -16.57
CA GLU A 92 -3.09 23.61 -15.20
C GLU A 92 -4.44 23.69 -14.47
N ALA A 93 -4.62 22.82 -13.49
CA ALA A 93 -5.63 23.02 -12.46
C ALA A 93 -5.03 24.00 -11.45
N GLU A 94 -5.50 25.23 -11.55
CA GLU A 94 -5.28 26.32 -10.63
C GLU A 94 -5.67 25.97 -9.17
N ALA A 95 -5.03 26.68 -8.24
CA ALA A 95 -5.37 26.89 -6.84
C ALA A 95 -5.10 25.76 -5.81
N GLY A 96 -3.90 25.80 -5.24
CA GLY A 96 -3.75 25.74 -3.77
C GLY A 96 -3.56 24.39 -3.09
N GLY A 97 -3.30 23.31 -3.81
CA GLY A 97 -2.96 22.00 -3.23
C GLY A 97 -1.92 21.28 -4.06
N LEU A 98 -0.91 20.69 -3.42
CA LEU A 98 0.01 19.78 -4.11
C LEU A 98 -0.78 18.58 -4.61
N SER A 99 -0.50 18.10 -5.84
CA SER A 99 -1.07 16.86 -6.36
C SER A 99 -0.96 15.74 -5.31
N GLU A 100 -1.97 14.89 -5.20
CA GLU A 100 -2.01 13.73 -4.30
C GLU A 100 -0.73 12.89 -4.35
N THR A 101 -0.14 12.74 -5.54
CA THR A 101 1.13 12.02 -5.73
C THR A 101 2.33 12.73 -5.08
N VAL A 102 2.32 14.05 -5.02
CA VAL A 102 3.36 14.85 -4.35
C VAL A 102 3.17 14.78 -2.84
N GLN A 103 1.93 14.82 -2.36
CA GLN A 103 1.61 14.64 -0.94
C GLN A 103 2.04 13.25 -0.45
N ALA A 104 1.72 12.19 -1.20
CA ALA A 104 2.14 10.83 -0.86
C ALA A 104 3.67 10.67 -0.80
N ARG A 105 4.41 11.32 -1.71
CA ARG A 105 5.88 11.32 -1.68
C ARG A 105 6.43 12.07 -0.48
N ARG A 106 5.87 13.25 -0.15
CA ARG A 106 6.26 14.02 1.03
C ARG A 106 6.00 13.24 2.32
N TYR A 107 4.81 12.65 2.43
CA TYR A 107 4.45 11.80 3.55
C TYR A 107 5.38 10.60 3.68
N GLY A 108 5.70 9.95 2.56
CA GLY A 108 6.68 8.86 2.53
C GLY A 108 8.08 9.28 2.99
N ARG A 109 8.53 10.51 2.69
CA ARG A 109 9.81 11.04 3.20
C ARG A 109 9.74 11.33 4.70
N ALA A 110 8.72 12.05 5.15
CA ALA A 110 8.52 12.36 6.57
C ALA A 110 8.46 11.10 7.43
N LEU A 111 7.84 10.03 6.93
CA LEU A 111 7.80 8.73 7.61
C LEU A 111 9.19 8.09 7.76
N ILE A 112 10.07 8.23 6.77
CA ILE A 112 11.45 7.72 6.86
C ILE A 112 12.28 8.59 7.81
N GLU A 113 12.13 9.91 7.75
CA GLU A 113 12.79 10.84 8.68
C GLU A 113 12.39 10.56 10.13
N ALA A 114 11.09 10.35 10.40
CA ALA A 114 10.60 9.99 11.72
C ALA A 114 11.14 8.62 12.19
N ALA A 115 11.26 7.64 11.28
CA ALA A 115 11.84 6.35 11.61
C ALA A 115 13.33 6.45 11.98
N LEU A 116 14.09 7.31 11.30
CA LEU A 116 15.48 7.60 11.63
C LEU A 116 15.60 8.29 13.00
N ALA A 117 14.78 9.32 13.24
CA ALA A 117 14.74 10.00 14.53
C ALA A 117 14.40 9.03 15.67
N ALA A 118 13.46 8.10 15.46
CA ALA A 118 13.12 7.08 16.44
C ALA A 118 14.30 6.13 16.77
N LEU A 119 15.13 5.81 15.77
CA LEU A 119 16.34 4.99 15.95
C LEU A 119 17.45 5.77 16.67
N GLU A 120 17.65 7.03 16.31
CA GLU A 120 18.61 7.92 16.96
C GLU A 120 18.25 8.15 18.44
N GLU A 121 16.98 8.48 18.72
CA GLU A 121 16.48 8.68 20.09
C GLU A 121 16.60 7.40 20.94
N ALA A 122 16.41 6.23 20.33
CA ALA A 122 16.56 4.96 21.04
C ALA A 122 18.02 4.61 21.36
N GLY A 123 18.98 5.14 20.60
CA GLY A 123 20.40 4.79 20.72
C GLY A 123 20.72 3.30 20.54
N ARG A 124 19.78 2.52 19.99
CA ARG A 124 19.92 1.07 19.76
C ARG A 124 19.14 0.62 18.52
N PRO A 125 19.51 -0.51 17.91
CA PRO A 125 18.69 -1.10 16.87
C PRO A 125 17.28 -1.43 17.37
N LEU A 126 16.28 -1.21 16.52
CA LEU A 126 14.86 -1.45 16.83
C LEU A 126 14.23 -2.37 15.80
N HIS A 127 13.29 -3.20 16.26
CA HIS A 127 12.42 -3.96 15.37
C HIS A 127 11.40 -3.04 14.68
N ALA A 128 10.97 -3.37 13.47
CA ALA A 128 9.98 -2.60 12.71
C ALA A 128 8.68 -2.34 13.51
N GLY A 129 8.28 -3.28 14.35
CA GLY A 129 7.13 -3.12 15.25
C GLY A 129 7.34 -2.05 16.33
N GLU A 130 8.54 -1.96 16.92
CA GLU A 130 8.88 -0.91 17.90
C GLU A 130 8.96 0.47 17.24
N ILE A 131 9.54 0.53 16.03
CA ILE A 131 9.57 1.76 15.23
C ILE A 131 8.14 2.19 14.90
N TRP A 132 7.29 1.25 14.47
CA TRP A 132 5.90 1.53 14.15
C TRP A 132 5.12 2.08 15.35
N ALA A 133 5.27 1.49 16.54
CA ALA A 133 4.58 1.97 17.74
C ALA A 133 4.88 3.46 18.02
N ARG A 134 6.15 3.85 17.92
CA ARG A 134 6.54 5.27 18.08
C ARG A 134 5.97 6.17 17.00
N LEU A 135 5.96 5.70 15.75
CA LEU A 135 5.40 6.45 14.62
C LEU A 135 3.88 6.61 14.73
N SER A 136 3.16 5.57 15.18
CA SER A 136 1.72 5.65 15.39
C SER A 136 1.36 6.61 16.52
N ASP A 137 2.16 6.66 17.58
CA ASP A 137 1.98 7.63 18.67
C ASP A 137 2.18 9.08 18.20
N GLN A 138 2.97 9.28 17.14
CA GLN A 138 3.16 10.57 16.46
C GLN A 138 2.07 10.87 15.41
N GLY A 139 1.09 9.97 15.23
CA GLY A 139 -0.02 10.14 14.31
C GLY A 139 0.24 9.68 12.87
N PHE A 140 1.32 8.95 12.60
CA PHE A 140 1.51 8.33 11.29
C PHE A 140 0.54 7.16 11.10
N ALA A 141 -0.06 7.10 9.92
CA ALA A 141 -0.85 5.98 9.42
C ALA A 141 -0.18 5.34 8.19
N LEU A 142 -0.33 4.01 8.04
CA LEU A 142 0.09 3.27 6.87
C LEU A 142 -1.11 2.53 6.26
N PRO A 143 -1.25 2.50 4.93
CA PRO A 143 -2.34 1.77 4.29
C PRO A 143 -2.07 0.25 4.36
N GLY A 144 -3.15 -0.52 4.45
CA GLY A 144 -3.12 -1.98 4.48
C GLY A 144 -3.58 -2.57 5.82
N ALA A 145 -3.73 -3.91 5.85
CA ALA A 145 -4.17 -4.63 7.04
C ALA A 145 -3.06 -4.76 8.11
N ASP A 146 -1.80 -4.82 7.69
CA ASP A 146 -0.64 -4.90 8.58
C ASP A 146 0.30 -3.70 8.34
N PRO A 147 0.25 -2.67 9.21
CA PRO A 147 1.11 -1.50 9.09
C PRO A 147 2.58 -1.81 9.39
N VAL A 148 2.87 -2.83 10.21
CA VAL A 148 4.26 -3.22 10.53
C VAL A 148 4.91 -3.86 9.30
N ALA A 149 4.21 -4.76 8.60
CA ALA A 149 4.70 -5.32 7.34
C ALA A 149 4.87 -4.25 6.24
N ALA A 150 3.93 -3.30 6.16
CA ALA A 150 4.01 -2.18 5.24
C ALA A 150 5.23 -1.28 5.55
N LEU A 151 5.49 -0.97 6.82
CA LEU A 151 6.66 -0.23 7.26
C LEU A 151 7.94 -0.99 6.92
N ASN A 152 8.00 -2.27 7.28
CA ASN A 152 9.15 -3.14 7.04
C ASN A 152 9.55 -3.15 5.55
N THR A 153 8.57 -3.25 4.65
CA THR A 153 8.84 -3.23 3.20
C THR A 153 9.46 -1.90 2.75
N ARG A 154 9.05 -0.77 3.34
CA ARG A 154 9.60 0.56 3.03
C ARG A 154 11.01 0.73 3.58
N LEU A 155 11.25 0.33 4.83
CA LEU A 155 12.55 0.41 5.47
C LEU A 155 13.57 -0.49 4.78
N TRP A 156 13.17 -1.72 4.41
CA TRP A 156 14.01 -2.63 3.66
C TRP A 156 14.47 -2.01 2.33
N LYS A 157 13.57 -1.39 1.56
CA LYS A 157 13.91 -0.68 0.31
C LYS A 157 14.87 0.51 0.52
N ARG A 158 14.97 1.03 1.74
CA ARG A 158 15.86 2.13 2.13
C ARG A 158 17.13 1.66 2.83
N SER A 159 17.25 0.36 3.07
CA SER A 159 18.43 -0.27 3.66
C SER A 159 19.41 -0.83 2.63
N ALA A 160 19.23 -0.47 1.35
CA ALA A 160 20.18 -0.81 0.30
C ALA A 160 21.55 -0.12 0.57
N PRO A 161 22.67 -0.62 -0.01
CA PRO A 161 23.97 0.01 0.13
C PRO A 161 23.94 1.52 -0.20
N GLY A 162 24.53 2.35 0.66
CA GLY A 162 24.47 3.82 0.57
C GLY A 162 23.12 4.44 0.99
N GLY A 163 22.19 3.64 1.51
CA GLY A 163 20.96 4.12 2.11
C GLY A 163 21.15 4.60 3.56
N PRO A 164 20.18 5.37 4.10
CA PRO A 164 20.28 5.95 5.46
C PRO A 164 20.09 4.92 6.58
N LEU A 165 19.73 3.68 6.25
CA LEU A 165 19.41 2.62 7.20
C LEU A 165 20.29 1.40 6.93
N ARG A 166 20.63 0.68 7.99
CA ARG A 166 21.20 -0.66 7.92
C ARG A 166 20.16 -1.65 8.46
N ARG A 167 19.95 -2.74 7.73
CA ARG A 167 19.12 -3.87 8.19
C ARG A 167 20.03 -4.92 8.83
N LEU A 168 19.72 -5.33 10.06
CA LEU A 168 20.51 -6.29 10.83
C LEU A 168 19.96 -7.73 10.76
N GLY A 169 18.76 -7.92 10.22
CA GLY A 169 18.05 -9.22 10.20
C GLY A 169 16.69 -9.08 10.87
N ASP A 170 15.75 -10.00 10.60
CA ASP A 170 14.47 -10.10 11.31
C ASP A 170 13.70 -8.79 11.50
N ALA A 171 13.69 -7.94 10.47
CA ALA A 171 13.07 -6.60 10.51
C ALA A 171 13.61 -5.66 11.60
N VAL A 172 14.84 -5.90 12.07
CA VAL A 172 15.61 -5.01 12.93
C VAL A 172 16.43 -4.05 12.07
N TYR A 173 16.33 -2.77 12.41
CA TYR A 173 16.96 -1.66 11.71
C TYR A 173 17.82 -0.82 12.64
N ALA A 174 18.88 -0.23 12.09
CA ALA A 174 19.77 0.71 12.73
C ALA A 174 20.03 1.89 11.76
N PRO A 175 20.44 3.08 12.25
CA PRO A 175 20.96 4.11 11.37
C PRO A 175 22.18 3.57 10.61
N ALA A 176 22.37 4.01 9.37
CA ALA A 176 23.64 3.78 8.70
C ALA A 176 24.73 4.53 9.47
N GLU A 177 25.90 3.91 9.65
CA GLU A 177 27.07 4.60 10.18
C GLU A 177 27.37 5.76 9.22
N ALA A 178 27.32 6.99 9.70
CA ALA A 178 27.80 8.13 8.92
C ALA A 178 29.28 7.84 8.65
N GLU A 179 29.67 7.68 7.39
CA GLU A 179 31.07 7.78 7.04
C GLU A 179 31.51 9.21 7.39
N GLU A 180 32.09 9.37 8.57
CA GLU A 180 32.91 10.54 8.92
C GLU A 180 34.08 10.55 7.93
N GLY A 181 33.88 11.27 6.83
CA GLY A 181 34.92 11.63 5.86
C GLY A 181 35.62 12.92 6.24
#